data_AF-N4WVC5-F1
#
_entry.id   AF-N4WVC5-F1
#
_cell.length_a   1.000
_cell.length_b   1.000
_cell.length_c   1.000
_cell.angle_alpha   90.00
_cell.angle_beta   90.00
_cell.angle_gamma   90.00
#
_symmetry.space_group_name_H-M   'P 1'
#
loop_
_entity.id
_entity.type
_entity.pdbx_description
1 polymer ?
#
loop_
_entity_poly.entity_id
_entity_poly.type
_entity_poly.pdbx_seq_one_letter_code
_entity_poly.pdbx_strand_id
1 'polypeptide(L)'
;MASVTSQSHPLLLATSAAYGVLALGHTMKGLDQFKHPTMNTLPLVLRGASKIGWYEGSGFFVIMSILNYKWSQVGVYDIYDKSIAAILTGLLAAAGAAYWKSNDKPTALTLATVAILQGLGVRNGWYHRSF
;
A
#
# COMPACT_ATOMS: atom_id res chain seq x y z
N MET A 1 -1.97 3.92 -34.51
CA MET A 1 -1.55 4.43 -33.19
C MET A 1 -2.81 4.63 -32.37
N ALA A 2 -3.02 3.85 -31.31
CA ALA A 2 -4.16 4.05 -30.43
C ALA A 2 -4.02 5.42 -29.76
N SER A 3 -5.02 6.28 -29.92
CA SER A 3 -5.08 7.56 -29.22
C SER A 3 -5.23 7.26 -27.73
N VAL A 4 -4.14 7.39 -26.97
CA VAL A 4 -4.18 7.26 -25.52
C VAL A 4 -4.64 8.61 -24.99
N THR A 5 -5.95 8.83 -24.98
CA THR A 5 -6.50 9.93 -24.19
C THR A 5 -6.27 9.55 -22.72
N SER A 6 -5.18 10.05 -22.14
CA SER A 6 -4.92 9.96 -20.70
C SER A 6 -6.10 10.62 -19.98
N GLN A 7 -7.01 9.80 -19.45
CA GLN A 7 -7.99 10.29 -18.50
C GLN A 7 -7.29 10.38 -17.16
N SER A 8 -7.26 11.58 -16.59
CA SER A 8 -6.68 11.78 -15.27
C SER A 8 -7.58 11.14 -14.21
N HIS A 9 -7.03 10.19 -13.44
CA HIS A 9 -7.73 9.58 -12.32
C HIS A 9 -7.15 10.11 -10.99
N PRO A 10 -7.61 11.27 -10.50
CA PRO A 10 -6.98 11.97 -9.38
C PRO A 10 -6.99 11.17 -8.07
N LEU A 11 -8.00 10.31 -7.84
CA LEU A 11 -8.02 9.45 -6.66
C LEU A 11 -6.97 8.35 -6.71
N LEU A 12 -6.64 7.83 -7.89
CA LEU A 12 -5.53 6.88 -8.06
C LEU A 12 -4.18 7.58 -7.92
N LEU A 13 -4.06 8.83 -8.36
CA LEU A 13 -2.88 9.64 -8.10
C LEU A 13 -2.70 9.92 -6.59
N ALA A 14 -3.77 10.28 -5.90
CA ALA A 14 -3.76 10.43 -4.44
C ALA A 14 -3.41 9.11 -3.74
N THR A 15 -3.93 7.99 -4.23
CA THR A 15 -3.58 6.64 -3.73
C THR A 15 -2.09 6.37 -3.93
N SER A 16 -1.53 6.70 -5.09
CA SER A 16 -0.09 6.58 -5.37
C SER A 16 0.75 7.37 -4.36
N ALA A 17 0.40 8.64 -4.13
CA ALA A 17 1.07 9.46 -3.14
C ALA A 17 0.96 8.87 -1.73
N ALA A 18 -0.22 8.37 -1.35
CA ALA A 18 -0.45 7.74 -0.06
C ALA A 18 0.42 6.49 0.16
N TYR A 19 0.60 5.64 -0.86
CA TYR A 19 1.54 4.52 -0.78
C TYR A 19 3.00 4.97 -0.72
N GLY A 20 3.36 6.06 -1.39
CA GLY A 20 4.69 6.67 -1.27
C GLY A 20 4.97 7.14 0.15
N VAL A 21 4.00 7.82 0.76
CA VAL A 21 4.08 8.23 2.18
C VAL A 21 4.12 7.00 3.11
N LEU A 22 3.33 5.97 2.84
CA LEU A 22 3.40 4.70 3.58
C LEU A 22 4.78 4.05 3.47
N ALA A 23 5.41 4.04 2.30
CA ALA A 23 6.75 3.47 2.13
C ALA A 23 7.79 4.20 2.99
N LEU A 24 7.74 5.54 3.02
CA LEU A 24 8.60 6.36 3.85
C LEU A 24 8.32 6.14 5.35
N GLY A 25 7.04 6.24 5.75
CA GLY A 25 6.61 6.06 7.14
C GLY A 25 6.91 4.66 7.67
N HIS A 26 6.68 3.63 6.86
CA HIS A 26 7.02 2.24 7.19
C HIS A 26 8.53 2.11 7.40
N THR A 27 9.35 2.64 6.49
CA THR A 27 10.82 2.60 6.62
C THR A 27 11.29 3.29 7.90
N MET A 28 10.82 4.52 8.15
CA MET A 28 11.20 5.29 9.34
C MET A 28 10.78 4.58 10.63
N LYS A 29 9.56 4.05 10.68
CA LYS A 29 9.06 3.29 11.84
C LYS A 29 9.88 2.04 12.09
N GLY A 30 10.29 1.32 11.04
CA GLY A 30 11.16 0.15 11.16
C GLY A 30 12.52 0.51 11.75
N LEU A 31 13.15 1.56 11.22
CA LEU A 31 14.42 2.07 11.74
C LEU A 31 14.34 2.46 13.21
N ASP A 32 13.21 3.03 13.65
CA ASP A 32 12.98 3.34 15.06
C ASP A 32 12.81 2.07 15.90
N GLN A 33 11.95 1.16 15.47
CA GLN A 33 11.68 -0.10 16.16
C GLN A 33 12.93 -0.97 16.31
N PHE A 34 13.83 -0.95 15.32
CA PHE A 34 15.09 -1.69 15.35
C PHE A 34 16.10 -1.18 16.38
N LYS A 35 15.92 0.04 16.91
CA LYS A 35 16.74 0.58 17.99
C LYS A 35 16.29 0.08 19.36
N HIS A 36 15.08 -0.45 19.49
CA HIS A 36 14.56 -0.90 20.78
C HIS A 36 15.44 -2.04 21.34
N PRO A 37 15.88 -1.98 22.62
CA PRO A 37 16.81 -2.97 23.18
C PRO A 37 16.33 -4.42 23.06
N THR A 38 15.02 -4.67 23.14
CA THR A 38 14.42 -6.01 22.95
C THR A 38 14.69 -6.62 21.58
N MET A 39 14.95 -5.82 20.54
CA MET A 39 15.36 -6.39 19.25
C MET A 39 16.69 -7.13 19.36
N ASN A 40 17.55 -6.74 20.32
CA ASN A 40 18.83 -7.38 20.58
C ASN A 40 18.73 -8.65 21.44
N THR A 41 17.56 -8.94 22.02
CA THR A 41 17.32 -10.19 22.75
C THR A 41 16.81 -11.31 21.85
N LEU A 42 16.37 -10.98 20.64
CA LEU A 42 15.93 -11.99 19.65
C LEU A 42 17.12 -12.80 19.13
N PRO A 43 16.95 -14.13 18.91
CA PRO A 43 17.88 -14.94 18.12
C PRO A 43 18.20 -14.30 16.77
N LEU A 44 19.43 -14.47 16.28
CA LEU A 44 19.93 -13.79 15.07
C LEU A 44 19.00 -13.99 13.87
N VAL A 45 18.51 -15.21 13.65
CA VAL A 45 17.60 -15.54 12.55
C VAL A 45 16.28 -14.79 12.68
N LEU A 46 15.68 -14.73 13.88
CA LEU A 46 14.42 -14.02 14.10
C LEU A 46 14.59 -12.51 13.97
N ARG A 47 15.70 -11.96 14.49
CA ARG A 47 16.06 -10.54 14.31
C ARG A 47 16.24 -10.21 12.83
N GLY A 48 16.93 -11.06 12.08
CA GLY A 48 17.14 -10.94 10.65
C GLY A 48 15.79 -10.95 9.90
N ALA A 49 14.94 -11.94 10.16
CA ALA A 49 13.61 -12.05 9.56
C ALA A 49 12.74 -10.82 9.85
N SER A 50 12.73 -10.31 11.10
CA SER A 50 12.01 -9.09 11.44
C SER A 50 12.50 -7.86 10.69
N LYS A 51 13.82 -7.72 10.49
CA LYS A 51 14.38 -6.57 9.76
C LYS A 51 14.15 -6.67 8.26
N ILE A 52 14.48 -7.83 7.68
CA ILE A 52 14.36 -8.07 6.23
C ILE A 52 12.90 -7.95 5.80
N GLY A 53 11.98 -8.62 6.51
CA GLY A 53 10.54 -8.55 6.18
C GLY A 53 9.99 -7.12 6.25
N TRP A 54 10.56 -6.28 7.11
CA TRP A 54 10.19 -4.87 7.16
C TRP A 54 10.68 -4.08 5.93
N TYR A 55 11.92 -4.30 5.50
CA TYR A 55 12.44 -3.67 4.28
C TYR A 55 11.71 -4.17 3.02
N GLU A 56 11.36 -5.46 2.97
CA GLU A 56 10.49 -6.02 1.93
C GLU A 56 9.13 -5.32 1.92
N GLY A 57 8.51 -5.09 3.08
CA GLY A 57 7.28 -4.31 3.22
C GLY A 57 7.41 -2.87 2.73
N SER A 58 8.54 -2.21 2.99
CA SER A 58 8.81 -0.88 2.45
C SER A 58 8.92 -0.88 0.93
N GLY A 59 9.66 -1.83 0.35
CA GLY A 59 9.75 -2.01 -1.11
C GLY A 59 8.39 -2.32 -1.74
N PHE A 60 7.58 -3.15 -1.09
CA PHE A 60 6.22 -3.46 -1.50
C PHE A 60 5.37 -2.18 -1.62
N PHE A 61 5.40 -1.29 -0.62
CA PHE A 61 4.66 -0.02 -0.71
C PHE A 61 5.16 0.91 -1.83
N VAL A 62 6.46 0.91 -2.14
CA VAL A 62 6.98 1.65 -3.31
C VAL A 62 6.41 1.09 -4.61
N ILE A 63 6.39 -0.24 -4.77
CA ILE A 63 5.81 -0.89 -5.96
C ILE A 63 4.34 -0.50 -6.10
N MET A 64 3.57 -0.49 -4.99
CA MET A 64 2.16 -0.10 -5.03
C MET A 64 1.94 1.38 -5.35
N SER A 65 2.85 2.25 -4.92
CA SER A 65 2.84 3.66 -5.30
C SER A 65 3.01 3.82 -6.82
N ILE A 66 4.00 3.14 -7.40
CA ILE A 66 4.26 3.17 -8.85
C ILE A 66 3.07 2.57 -9.62
N LEU A 67 2.50 1.47 -9.14
CA LEU A 67 1.36 0.83 -9.79
C LEU A 67 0.12 1.73 -9.80
N ASN A 68 -0.20 2.39 -8.67
CA ASN A 68 -1.30 3.35 -8.63
C ASN A 68 -1.02 4.60 -9.46
N TYR A 69 0.25 5.02 -9.62
CA TYR A 69 0.61 6.10 -10.53
C TYR A 69 0.36 5.70 -11.98
N LYS A 70 0.73 4.48 -12.38
CA LYS A 70 0.38 3.94 -13.70
C LYS A 70 -1.13 4.00 -13.91
N TRP A 71 -1.92 3.40 -13.00
CA TRP A 71 -3.38 3.42 -13.10
C TRP A 71 -3.96 4.83 -13.04
N SER A 72 -3.28 5.83 -12.47
CA SER A 72 -3.76 7.20 -12.49
C SER A 72 -3.73 7.85 -13.87
N GLN A 73 -2.91 7.31 -14.79
CA GLN A 73 -2.75 7.80 -16.16
C GLN A 73 -3.61 7.00 -17.16
N VAL A 74 -3.79 5.71 -16.90
CA VAL A 74 -4.41 4.78 -17.87
C VAL A 74 -5.67 4.10 -17.35
N GLY A 75 -6.10 4.41 -16.12
CA GLY A 75 -7.21 3.75 -15.45
C GLY A 75 -6.86 2.33 -14.97
N VAL A 76 -7.84 1.72 -14.30
CA VAL A 76 -7.87 0.29 -13.97
C VAL A 76 -8.62 -0.39 -15.12
N TYR A 77 -7.91 -1.20 -15.90
CA TYR A 77 -8.39 -1.60 -17.23
C TYR A 77 -9.18 -2.91 -17.25
N ASP A 78 -8.70 -3.92 -16.52
CA ASP A 78 -9.24 -5.28 -16.60
C ASP A 78 -9.40 -5.95 -15.23
N ILE A 79 -9.90 -7.19 -15.28
CA ILE A 79 -10.14 -7.97 -14.06
C ILE A 79 -8.85 -8.25 -13.28
N TYR A 80 -7.69 -8.26 -13.92
CA TYR A 80 -6.40 -8.49 -13.25
C TYR A 80 -5.98 -7.26 -12.47
N ASP A 81 -6.05 -6.06 -13.07
CA ASP A 81 -5.82 -4.81 -12.36
C ASP A 81 -6.75 -4.68 -11.14
N LYS A 82 -8.03 -4.99 -11.34
CA LYS A 82 -9.03 -4.95 -10.26
C LYS A 82 -8.74 -5.99 -9.17
N SER A 83 -8.30 -7.19 -9.56
CA SER A 83 -7.94 -8.26 -8.61
C SER A 83 -6.72 -7.88 -7.78
N ILE A 84 -5.69 -7.30 -8.41
CA ILE A 84 -4.52 -6.78 -7.70
C ILE A 84 -4.99 -5.73 -6.69
N ALA A 85 -5.77 -4.73 -7.11
CA ALA A 85 -6.22 -3.69 -6.20
C ALA A 85 -7.10 -4.21 -5.05
N ALA A 86 -7.90 -5.26 -5.29
CA ALA A 86 -8.67 -5.94 -4.24
C ALA A 86 -7.74 -6.65 -3.23
N ILE A 87 -6.71 -7.34 -3.70
CA ILE A 87 -5.69 -7.97 -2.83
C ILE A 87 -4.97 -6.89 -2.00
N LEU A 88 -4.58 -5.77 -2.61
CA LEU A 88 -3.94 -4.66 -1.89
C LEU A 88 -4.84 -4.09 -0.79
N THR A 89 -6.11 -3.83 -1.12
CA THR A 89 -7.10 -3.33 -0.15
C THR A 89 -7.29 -4.32 0.99
N GLY A 90 -7.41 -5.62 0.68
CA GLY A 90 -7.53 -6.68 1.68
C GLY A 90 -6.30 -6.80 2.59
N LEU A 91 -5.09 -6.70 2.02
CA LEU A 91 -3.83 -6.70 2.77
C LEU A 91 -3.75 -5.52 3.74
N LEU A 92 -4.07 -4.31 3.28
CA LEU A 92 -4.08 -3.13 4.15
C LEU A 92 -5.12 -3.25 5.27
N ALA A 93 -6.32 -3.75 4.97
CA ALA A 93 -7.36 -3.97 5.97
C ALA A 93 -6.95 -5.03 7.01
N ALA A 94 -6.38 -6.15 6.57
CA ALA A 94 -5.90 -7.22 7.44
C ALA A 94 -4.74 -6.74 8.33
N ALA A 95 -3.76 -6.03 7.74
CA ALA A 95 -2.66 -5.43 8.49
C ALA A 95 -3.17 -4.37 9.48
N GLY A 96 -4.12 -3.53 9.06
CA GLY A 96 -4.77 -2.55 9.94
C GLY A 96 -5.44 -3.20 11.14
N ALA A 97 -6.18 -4.28 10.92
CA ALA A 97 -6.79 -5.06 12.00
C ALA A 97 -5.75 -5.69 12.94
N ALA A 98 -4.62 -6.17 12.41
CA ALA A 98 -3.53 -6.70 13.22
C ALA A 98 -2.89 -5.61 14.10
N TYR A 99 -2.60 -4.43 13.55
CA TYR A 99 -2.07 -3.29 14.31
C TYR A 99 -3.05 -2.78 15.37
N TRP A 100 -4.35 -2.80 15.07
CA TRP A 100 -5.37 -2.46 16.06
C TRP A 100 -5.33 -3.40 17.26
N LYS A 101 -5.22 -4.71 17.00
CA LYS A 101 -5.10 -5.74 18.05
C LYS A 101 -3.80 -5.64 18.84
N SER A 102 -2.71 -5.17 18.23
CA SER A 102 -1.44 -4.92 18.92
C SER A 102 -1.37 -3.55 19.61
N ASN A 103 -2.50 -2.84 19.73
CA ASN A 103 -2.64 -1.52 20.34
C ASN A 103 -1.89 -0.37 19.62
N ASP A 104 -1.48 -0.58 18.38
CA ASP A 104 -0.92 0.44 17.50
C ASP A 104 -2.02 1.06 16.64
N LYS A 105 -2.90 1.80 17.31
CA LYS A 105 -4.07 2.46 16.69
C LYS A 105 -3.67 3.47 15.60
N PRO A 106 -2.61 4.29 15.75
CA PRO A 106 -2.20 5.22 14.71
C PRO A 106 -1.85 4.52 13.38
N THR A 107 -1.13 3.40 13.44
CA THR A 107 -0.80 2.63 12.24
C THR A 107 -2.06 1.99 11.64
N ALA A 108 -2.93 1.42 12.49
CA ALA A 108 -4.19 0.84 12.05
C ALA A 108 -5.07 1.84 11.28
N LEU A 109 -5.22 3.06 11.81
CA LEU A 109 -6.00 4.12 11.16
C LEU A 109 -5.37 4.61 9.86
N THR A 110 -4.03 4.71 9.81
CA THR A 110 -3.32 5.06 8.58
C THR A 110 -3.61 4.04 7.49
N LEU A 111 -3.48 2.74 7.79
CA LEU A 111 -3.73 1.67 6.83
C LEU A 111 -5.19 1.62 6.38
N ALA A 112 -6.15 1.81 7.30
CA ALA A 112 -7.56 1.89 6.97
C ALA A 112 -7.87 3.06 6.02
N THR A 113 -7.26 4.23 6.26
CA THR A 113 -7.40 5.41 5.39
C THR A 113 -6.90 5.11 3.98
N VAL A 114 -5.72 4.51 3.84
CA VAL A 114 -5.17 4.17 2.51
C VAL A 114 -5.98 3.05 1.83
N ALA A 115 -6.51 2.08 2.58
CA ALA A 115 -7.40 1.05 2.05
C ALA A 115 -8.70 1.65 1.48
N ILE A 116 -9.32 2.58 2.21
CA ILE A 116 -10.50 3.31 1.72
C ILE A 116 -10.15 4.10 0.46
N LEU A 117 -9.02 4.81 0.47
CA LEU A 117 -8.57 5.59 -0.68
C LEU A 117 -8.31 4.71 -1.91
N GLN A 118 -7.68 3.55 -1.75
CA GLN A 118 -7.48 2.55 -2.82
C GLN A 118 -8.82 2.07 -3.39
N GLY A 119 -9.78 1.72 -2.51
CA GLY A 119 -11.12 1.27 -2.94
C GLY A 119 -11.87 2.35 -3.72
N LEU A 120 -11.81 3.60 -3.25
CA LEU A 120 -12.38 4.75 -3.96
C LEU A 120 -11.66 5.04 -5.28
N GLY A 121 -10.33 4.93 -5.31
CA GLY A 121 -9.52 5.08 -6.52
C GLY A 121 -9.92 4.08 -7.60
N VAL A 122 -10.05 2.80 -7.25
CA VAL A 122 -10.49 1.75 -8.18
C VAL A 122 -11.91 2.00 -8.65
N ARG A 123 -12.83 2.34 -7.74
CA ARG A 123 -14.24 2.59 -8.10
C ARG A 123 -14.39 3.71 -9.13
N ASN A 124 -13.59 4.77 -9.02
CA ASN A 124 -13.66 5.95 -9.89
C ASN A 124 -12.68 5.90 -11.09
N GLY A 125 -11.71 4.99 -11.06
CA GLY A 125 -10.75 4.78 -12.14
C GLY A 125 -11.03 3.58 -13.01
N TRP A 126 -12.13 2.87 -12.77
CA TRP A 126 -12.55 1.71 -13.54
C TRP A 126 -13.29 2.13 -14.81
N TYR A 127 -12.89 1.58 -15.96
CA TYR A 127 -13.68 1.72 -17.17
C TYR A 127 -14.96 0.89 -17.09
N HIS A 128 -16.11 1.54 -16.99
CA HIS A 128 -17.37 0.89 -17.32
C HIS A 128 -17.37 0.57 -18.81
N ARG A 129 -17.29 -0.72 -19.17
CA ARG A 129 -17.68 -1.16 -20.52
C ARG A 129 -19.17 -0.90 -20.67
N SER A 130 -19.52 0.24 -21.26
CA SER A 130 -20.82 0.42 -21.90
C SER A 130 -20.78 -0.46 -23.15
N PHE A 131 -21.54 -1.55 -23.15
CA PHE A 131 -21.85 -2.31 -24.37
C PHE A 131 -22.95 -1.59 -25.13
#